data_AF-A0A7Y8HT74-F1
#
_entry.id   AF-A0A7Y8HT74-F1
#
_cell.length_a   1.000
_cell.length_b   1.000
_cell.length_c   1.000
_cell.angle_alpha   90.00
_cell.angle_beta   90.00
_cell.angle_gamma   90.00
#
_symmetry.space_group_name_H-M   'P 1'
#
loop_
_entity.id
_entity.type
_entity.pdbx_description
1 polymer ?
#
loop_
_entity_poly.entity_id
_entity_poly.type
_entity_poly.pdbx_seq_one_letter_code
_entity_poly.pdbx_strand_id
1 'polypeptide(L)' 'MVNREAVIEALRHVQEPELGQELITLNMVRDIVMEGDAVRFTVVLTTPVCPVKADIKAR' A
#
# COMPACT_ATOMS: atom_id res chain seq x y z
N MET A 1 5.04 -11.23 19.29
CA MET A 1 4.68 -9.84 18.96
C MET A 1 4.92 -9.62 17.50
N VAL A 2 3.86 -9.34 16.75
CA VAL A 2 3.98 -8.96 15.34
C VAL A 2 4.55 -7.53 15.29
N ASN A 3 5.65 -7.33 14.56
CA ASN A 3 6.25 -6.00 14.36
C ASN A 3 5.84 -5.46 12.98
N ARG A 4 5.65 -4.14 12.88
CA ARG A 4 5.30 -3.44 11.64
C ARG A 4 6.30 -3.74 10.52
N GLU A 5 7.58 -3.82 10.84
CA GLU A 5 8.64 -4.14 9.86
C GLU A 5 8.44 -5.54 9.26
N ALA A 6 8.09 -6.52 10.08
CA ALA A 6 7.81 -7.88 9.63
C ALA A 6 6.55 -7.93 8.72
N VAL A 7 5.55 -7.12 9.01
CA VAL A 7 4.35 -6.98 8.15
C VAL A 7 4.72 -6.36 6.81
N ILE A 8 5.52 -5.29 6.81
CA ILE A 8 5.96 -4.62 5.57
C ILE A 8 6.77 -5.59 4.71
N GLU A 9 7.74 -6.30 5.30
CA GLU A 9 8.54 -7.29 4.58
C GLU A 9 7.68 -8.44 4.01
N ALA A 10 6.69 -8.93 4.77
CA ALA A 10 5.74 -9.92 4.25
C ALA A 10 4.94 -9.38 3.05
N LEU A 11 4.48 -8.13 3.11
CA LEU A 11 3.71 -7.50 2.04
C LEU A 11 4.55 -7.16 0.80
N ARG A 12 5.88 -7.00 0.93
CA ARG A 12 6.80 -6.86 -0.22
C ARG A 12 6.87 -8.11 -1.08
N HIS A 13 6.69 -9.29 -0.48
CA HIS A 13 6.60 -10.54 -1.25
C HIS A 13 5.27 -10.72 -2.00
N VAL A 14 4.26 -9.90 -1.69
CA VAL A 14 2.96 -9.96 -2.36
C VAL A 14 2.99 -9.06 -3.59
N GLN A 15 2.96 -9.70 -4.76
CA GLN A 15 2.94 -9.05 -6.06
C GLN A 15 1.52 -8.89 -6.57
N GLU A 16 1.27 -7.76 -7.21
CA GLU A 16 0.03 -7.52 -7.94
C GLU A 16 0.01 -8.39 -9.21
N PRO A 17 -1.02 -9.23 -9.44
CA PRO A 17 -1.04 -10.18 -10.56
C PRO A 17 -1.04 -9.56 -11.96
N GLU A 18 -1.53 -8.32 -12.14
CA GLU A 18 -1.59 -7.67 -13.46
C GLU A 18 -0.28 -6.96 -13.86
N LEU A 19 0.35 -6.26 -12.91
CA LEU A 19 1.55 -5.44 -13.10
C LEU A 19 2.84 -6.16 -12.69
N GLY A 20 2.74 -7.24 -11.89
CA GLY A 20 3.88 -8.00 -11.37
C GLY A 20 4.75 -7.23 -10.38
N GLN A 21 4.26 -6.11 -9.83
CA GLN A 21 4.99 -5.25 -8.89
C GLN A 21 4.47 -5.40 -7.47
N GLU A 22 5.31 -5.13 -6.46
CA GLU A 22 4.95 -5.29 -5.05
C GLU A 22 3.82 -4.34 -4.64
N LEU A 23 2.85 -4.83 -3.84
CA LEU A 23 1.73 -4.01 -3.35
C LEU A 23 2.17 -2.77 -2.56
N ILE A 24 3.29 -2.88 -1.83
CA ILE A 24 3.90 -1.76 -1.10
C ILE A 24 4.46 -0.71 -2.05
N THR A 25 5.18 -1.12 -3.10
CA THR A 25 5.74 -0.20 -4.11
C THR A 25 4.63 0.50 -4.90
N LEU A 26 3.53 -0.19 -5.16
CA LEU A 26 2.36 0.38 -5.84
C LEU A 26 1.50 1.27 -4.93
N ASN A 27 1.88 1.47 -3.67
CA ASN A 27 1.13 2.24 -2.68
C ASN A 27 -0.34 1.78 -2.56
N MET A 28 -0.57 0.47 -2.72
CA MET A 28 -1.89 -0.17 -2.71
C MET A 28 -2.36 -0.55 -1.31
N VAL A 29 -1.46 -0.57 -0.32
CA VAL A 29 -1.78 -0.91 1.07
C VAL A 29 -1.97 0.37 1.89
N ARG A 30 -3.11 0.48 2.57
CA ARG A 30 -3.47 1.62 3.43
C ARG A 30 -4.01 1.14 4.77
N ASP A 31 -4.04 2.05 5.75
CA ASP A 31 -4.68 1.84 7.05
C ASP A 31 -4.22 0.57 7.76
N ILE A 32 -2.90 0.37 7.86
CA ILE A 32 -2.31 -0.78 8.57
C ILE A 32 -2.50 -0.59 10.08
N VAL A 33 -3.43 -1.37 10.64
CA VAL A 33 -3.76 -1.44 12.06
C VAL A 33 -3.25 -2.76 12.64
N MET A 34 -2.63 -2.68 13.82
CA MET A 34 -2.08 -3.85 14.52
C MET A 34 -2.73 -3.91 15.90
N GLU A 35 -3.42 -5.01 16.20
CA GLU A 35 -4.12 -5.25 17.47
C GLU A 35 -3.65 -6.58 18.07
N GLY A 36 -2.70 -6.51 19.00
CA GLY A 36 -2.08 -7.70 19.60
C GLY A 36 -1.34 -8.53 18.55
N ASP A 37 -1.90 -9.69 18.21
CA ASP A 37 -1.37 -10.60 17.18
C ASP A 37 -2.15 -10.53 15.85
N ALA A 38 -3.15 -9.67 15.74
CA ALA A 38 -3.92 -9.45 14.51
C ALA A 38 -3.42 -8.22 13.75
N VAL A 39 -3.37 -8.34 12.43
CA VAL A 39 -3.03 -7.24 11.51
C VAL A 39 -4.16 -7.06 10.52
N ARG A 40 -4.64 -5.82 10.38
CA ARG A 40 -5.64 -5.42 9.39
C ARG A 40 -5.07 -4.32 8.51
N PHE A 41 -5.39 -4.37 7.23
CA PHE A 41 -5.03 -3.34 6.27
C PHE A 41 -6.04 -3.35 5.13
N THR A 42 -6.11 -2.23 4.43
CA THR A 42 -6.96 -2.04 3.26
C THR A 42 -6.12 -2.18 2.00
N VAL A 43 -6.53 -3.06 1.08
CA VAL A 43 -5.94 -3.16 -0.26
C VAL A 43 -6.80 -2.40 -1.23
N VAL A 44 -6.21 -1.41 -1.91
CA VAL A 44 -6.87 -0.63 -2.94
C VAL A 44 -6.64 -1.33 -4.28
N LEU A 45 -7.68 -2.00 -4.78
CA LEU A 45 -7.69 -2.61 -6.11
C LEU A 45 -7.92 -1.50 -7.14
N THR A 46 -6.92 -1.26 -7.96
CA THR A 46 -6.92 -0.15 -8.92
C THR A 46 -7.94 -0.34 -10.04
N THR A 47 -8.68 0.72 -10.32
CA THR A 47 -8.97 1.13 -11.71
C THR A 47 -8.42 2.56 -11.91
N PRO A 48 -7.85 2.92 -13.08
CA PRO A 48 -7.07 4.16 -13.34
C PRO A 48 -8.00 5.38 -13.56
N VAL A 49 -7.64 6.67 -13.53
CA VAL A 49 -6.42 7.49 -13.41
C VAL A 49 -6.92 8.90 -13.01
N CYS A 50 -6.20 9.61 -12.15
CA CYS A 50 -6.04 11.06 -12.29
C CYS A 50 -4.75 11.50 -11.56
N PRO A 51 -3.65 11.78 -12.28
CA PRO A 51 -2.33 11.97 -11.73
C PRO A 51 -1.98 13.45 -11.60
N VAL A 52 -2.97 14.35 -11.59
CA VAL A 52 -2.70 15.77 -11.55
C VAL A 52 -2.38 16.11 -10.10
N LYS A 53 -1.09 15.95 -9.77
CA LYS A 53 -0.36 16.88 -8.93
C LYS A 53 -0.80 18.28 -9.37
N ALA A 54 -1.79 18.79 -8.66
CA ALA A 54 -2.12 20.20 -8.68
C ALA A 54 -0.96 20.89 -7.94
N ASP A 55 0.21 20.96 -8.61
CA ASP A 55 1.18 22.03 -8.42
C ASP A 55 0.47 23.33 -8.83
N ILE A 56 -0.49 23.76 -8.01
CA ILE A 56 -1.02 25.12 -8.04
C ILE A 56 0.07 25.94 -7.37
N LYS A 57 1.13 26.24 -8.12
CA LYS A 57 1.92 27.44 -7.83
C LYS A 57 1.01 28.62 -8.14
N ALA A 58 0.37 29.15 -7.10
CA ALA A 58 -0.19 30.49 -7.13
C ALA A 58 0.98 31.44 -7.42
N ARG A 59 0.91 32.08 -8.60
CA ARG A 59 1.78 33.19 -8.99
C ARG A 59 1.33 34.45 -8.27
#